data_AF-A0A843DGJ3-F1
#
_entry.id   AF-A0A843DGJ3-F1
#
_cell.length_a   1.000
_cell.length_b   1.000
_cell.length_c   1.000
_cell.angle_alpha   90.00
_cell.angle_beta   90.00
_cell.angle_gamma   90.00
#
_symmetry.space_group_name_H-M   'P 1'
#
loop_
_entity.id
_entity.type
_entity.pdbx_description
1 polymer ?
#
loop_
_entity_poly.entity_id
_entity_poly.type
_entity_poly.pdbx_seq_one_letter_code
_entity_poly.pdbx_strand_id
1 'polypeptide(L)'
;MNAFNNNGNIKQFKLTRLINENCADEHVVTKMSIVLRRDKIEAPYYMVTKIKVSSCIDNADGGLIHAMDLASLNRMHNLTEKAYNEIESLIDDISESDEVKVTSDEKGMKMTIMSRSNADTINLFEKHQELFERLDGLIC
;
A
#
# COMPACT_ATOMS: atom_id res chain seq x y z
N MET A 1 2.40 -3.52 -21.43
CA MET A 1 1.82 -2.15 -21.48
C MET A 1 0.95 -1.98 -20.24
N ASN A 2 1.27 -1.06 -19.34
CA ASN A 2 0.53 -0.90 -18.08
C ASN A 2 -0.67 0.03 -18.26
N ALA A 3 -1.86 -0.54 -18.50
CA ALA A 3 -3.11 0.23 -18.61
C ALA A 3 -3.44 1.06 -17.35
N PHE A 4 -2.84 0.72 -16.20
CA PHE A 4 -3.07 1.36 -14.91
C PHE A 4 -2.21 2.61 -14.62
N ASN A 5 -1.25 2.96 -15.48
CA ASN A 5 -0.31 4.07 -15.22
C ASN A 5 -0.75 5.45 -15.76
N ASN A 6 -1.80 5.54 -16.59
CA ASN A 6 -2.27 6.81 -17.16
C ASN A 6 -3.48 7.36 -16.40
N ASN A 7 -3.25 8.28 -15.46
CA ASN A 7 -4.23 9.23 -14.88
C ASN A 7 -5.61 8.69 -14.44
N GLY A 8 -5.78 7.39 -14.25
CA GLY A 8 -7.05 6.82 -13.79
C GLY A 8 -7.31 7.17 -12.33
N ASN A 9 -8.53 7.65 -12.01
CA ASN A 9 -9.03 7.87 -10.65
C ASN A 9 -9.34 6.54 -9.92
N ILE A 10 -8.39 5.61 -9.99
CA ILE A 10 -8.40 4.32 -9.34
C ILE A 10 -8.03 4.53 -7.89
N LYS A 11 -9.00 4.28 -7.02
CA LYS A 11 -8.82 4.13 -5.57
C LYS A 11 -8.01 2.84 -5.33
N GLN A 12 -6.71 3.02 -5.08
CA GLN A 12 -5.72 1.95 -5.11
C GLN A 12 -5.91 0.96 -3.97
N PHE A 13 -6.26 1.46 -2.79
CA PHE A 13 -6.48 0.64 -1.61
C PHE A 13 -7.78 -0.15 -1.75
N LYS A 14 -8.87 0.50 -2.17
CA LYS A 14 -10.15 -0.16 -2.51
C LYS A 14 -10.02 -1.20 -3.62
N LEU A 15 -9.25 -0.92 -4.68
CA LEU A 15 -8.97 -1.92 -5.73
C LEU A 15 -8.18 -3.11 -5.18
N THR A 16 -7.18 -2.86 -4.33
CA THR A 16 -6.38 -3.92 -3.71
C THR A 16 -7.23 -4.82 -2.83
N ARG A 17 -8.11 -4.23 -2.00
CA ARG A 17 -9.11 -4.97 -1.21
C ARG A 17 -9.99 -5.84 -2.10
N LEU A 18 -10.57 -5.27 -3.16
CA LEU A 18 -11.42 -6.01 -4.11
C LEU A 18 -10.69 -7.17 -4.79
N ILE A 19 -9.41 -7.01 -5.13
CA ILE A 19 -8.58 -8.10 -5.69
C ILE A 19 -8.43 -9.24 -4.68
N ASN A 20 -8.11 -8.94 -3.41
CA ASN A 20 -7.94 -9.97 -2.37
C ASN A 20 -9.28 -10.65 -2.01
N GLU A 21 -10.39 -9.90 -1.97
CA GLU A 21 -11.74 -10.43 -1.72
C GLU A 21 -12.26 -11.36 -2.84
N ASN A 22 -11.71 -11.25 -4.06
CA ASN A 22 -12.12 -12.03 -5.23
C ASN A 22 -11.03 -12.99 -5.74
N CYS A 23 -9.91 -13.13 -5.04
CA CYS A 23 -8.87 -14.08 -5.42
C CYS A 23 -9.18 -15.47 -4.85
N ALA A 24 -9.26 -16.46 -5.73
CA ALA A 24 -9.49 -17.86 -5.35
C ALA A 24 -8.21 -18.57 -4.85
N ASP A 25 -7.04 -17.93 -4.97
CA ASP A 25 -5.78 -18.43 -4.44
C ASP A 25 -5.63 -17.97 -2.98
N GLU A 26 -5.34 -18.90 -2.07
CA GLU A 26 -5.13 -18.63 -0.65
C GLU A 26 -3.75 -17.98 -0.39
N HIS A 27 -2.77 -18.23 -1.27
CA HIS A 27 -1.38 -17.81 -1.13
C HIS A 27 -1.09 -16.45 -1.80
N VAL A 28 -1.96 -15.47 -1.53
CA VAL A 28 -1.79 -14.09 -1.99
C VAL A 28 -0.99 -13.26 -0.98
N VAL A 29 0.14 -12.72 -1.44
CA VAL A 29 0.99 -11.78 -0.72
C VAL A 29 0.70 -10.36 -1.19
N THR A 30 0.09 -9.54 -0.34
CA THR A 30 -0.08 -8.10 -0.59
C THR A 30 0.98 -7.32 0.19
N LYS A 31 1.77 -6.51 -0.53
CA LYS A 31 2.75 -5.58 0.05
C LYS A 31 2.37 -4.15 -0.30
N MET A 32 2.14 -3.34 0.73
CA MET A 32 1.87 -1.91 0.61
C MET A 32 3.04 -1.12 1.20
N SER A 33 3.36 0.02 0.62
CA SER A 33 4.28 0.99 1.20
C SER A 33 3.78 2.41 0.93
N ILE A 34 3.76 3.20 2.00
CA ILE A 34 3.40 4.61 1.98
C ILE A 34 4.64 5.37 2.42
N VAL A 35 5.09 6.31 1.62
CA VAL A 35 6.31 7.10 1.87
C VAL A 35 5.92 8.57 1.87
N LEU A 36 5.81 9.16 3.06
CA LEU A 36 5.64 10.59 3.30
C LEU A 36 7.01 11.26 3.35
N ARG A 37 7.16 12.40 2.66
CA ARG A 37 8.43 13.13 2.59
C ARG A 37 8.21 14.63 2.54
N ARG A 38 9.11 15.35 3.20
CA ARG A 38 9.15 16.81 3.28
C ARG A 38 10.49 17.45 2.88
N ASP A 39 11.34 16.68 2.19
CA ASP A 39 12.74 17.04 1.89
C ASP A 39 12.98 17.63 0.48
N LYS A 40 11.92 17.94 -0.28
CA LYS A 40 12.03 18.49 -1.64
C LYS A 40 11.65 19.97 -1.70
N ILE A 41 12.55 20.78 -2.27
CA ILE A 41 12.35 22.23 -2.43
C ILE A 41 11.14 22.55 -3.32
N GLU A 42 10.94 21.83 -4.41
CA GLU A 42 9.86 22.09 -5.39
C GLU A 42 8.48 21.55 -4.95
N ALA A 43 8.46 20.59 -4.02
CA ALA A 43 7.27 19.94 -3.51
C ALA A 43 7.50 19.58 -2.03
N PRO A 44 7.38 20.58 -1.11
CA PRO A 44 7.79 20.43 0.30
C PRO A 44 6.95 19.45 1.11
N TYR A 45 5.83 18.95 0.55
CA TYR A 45 5.07 17.86 1.11
C TYR A 45 4.65 16.94 -0.04
N TYR A 46 5.21 15.74 -0.10
CA TYR A 46 4.85 14.75 -1.12
C TYR A 46 4.74 13.36 -0.52
N MET A 47 3.95 12.53 -1.19
CA MET A 47 3.72 11.15 -0.80
C MET A 47 3.86 10.22 -2.00
N VAL A 48 4.39 9.01 -1.75
CA VAL A 48 4.42 7.93 -2.74
C VAL A 48 3.76 6.69 -2.14
N THR A 49 2.73 6.18 -2.82
CA THR A 49 2.08 4.90 -2.50
C THR A 49 2.54 3.84 -3.50
N LYS A 50 2.90 2.66 -2.99
CA LYS A 50 3.26 1.48 -3.80
C LYS A 50 2.55 0.26 -3.24
N ILE A 51 1.68 -0.34 -4.04
CA ILE A 51 0.98 -1.57 -3.69
C ILE A 51 1.33 -2.63 -4.72
N LYS A 52 1.72 -3.82 -4.23
CA LYS A 52 1.98 -5.00 -5.05
C LYS A 52 1.21 -6.18 -4.48
N VAL A 53 0.39 -6.81 -5.31
CA VAL A 53 -0.34 -8.05 -5.00
C VAL A 53 0.27 -9.16 -5.84
N SER A 54 0.67 -10.27 -5.21
CA SER A 54 1.31 -11.39 -5.89
C SER A 54 0.71 -12.70 -5.41
N SER A 55 0.46 -13.66 -6.30
CA SER A 55 0.09 -15.04 -5.94
C SER A 55 1.34 -15.91 -5.92
N CYS A 56 1.48 -16.79 -4.93
CA CYS A 56 2.57 -17.75 -4.83
C CYS A 56 2.08 -19.14 -5.24
N ILE A 57 2.49 -19.61 -6.42
CA ILE A 57 2.14 -20.96 -6.88
C ILE A 57 3.17 -21.97 -6.36
N ASP A 58 2.76 -22.80 -5.40
CA ASP A 58 3.50 -24.00 -4.98
C ASP A 58 3.17 -25.17 -5.90
N ASN A 59 4.13 -25.58 -6.74
CA ASN A 59 4.05 -26.84 -7.47
C ASN A 59 4.51 -28.00 -6.57
N ALA A 60 3.73 -29.09 -6.56
CA ALA A 60 3.91 -30.21 -5.63
C ALA A 60 5.26 -30.97 -5.72
N ASP A 61 6.00 -30.81 -6.82
CA ASP A 61 7.30 -31.47 -7.03
C ASP A 61 8.48 -30.48 -6.98
N GLY A 62 9.23 -30.54 -5.87
CA GLY A 62 10.69 -30.33 -5.89
C GLY A 62 11.24 -28.90 -5.91
N GLY A 63 10.41 -27.87 -6.10
CA GLY A 63 10.75 -26.49 -5.75
C GLY A 63 10.87 -25.50 -6.91
N LEU A 64 9.90 -24.59 -6.97
CA LEU A 64 10.03 -23.23 -7.48
C LEU A 64 8.80 -22.43 -7.03
N ILE A 65 8.94 -21.59 -6.00
CA ILE A 65 7.89 -20.64 -5.61
C ILE A 65 7.83 -19.57 -6.71
N HIS A 66 6.88 -19.70 -7.64
CA HIS A 66 6.69 -18.67 -8.66
C HIS A 66 5.69 -17.63 -8.13
N ALA A 67 6.23 -16.50 -7.66
CA ALA A 67 5.42 -15.34 -7.29
C ALA A 67 4.98 -14.58 -8.55
N MET A 68 3.71 -14.69 -8.93
CA MET A 68 3.12 -13.99 -10.06
C MET A 68 2.49 -12.67 -9.62
N ASP A 69 2.93 -11.55 -10.21
CA ASP A 69 2.37 -10.22 -9.97
C ASP A 69 0.93 -10.12 -10.51
N LEU A 70 -0.06 -10.20 -9.62
CA LEU A 70 -1.48 -10.01 -9.94
C LEU A 70 -1.79 -8.52 -10.18
N ALA A 71 -1.20 -7.64 -9.38
CA ALA A 71 -1.32 -6.20 -9.54
C ALA A 71 -0.08 -5.45 -9.03
N SER A 72 0.26 -4.35 -9.71
CA SER A 72 1.29 -3.40 -9.26
C SER A 72 0.77 -1.99 -9.49
N LEU A 73 0.54 -1.26 -8.40
CA LEU A 73 -0.02 0.08 -8.36
C LEU A 73 1.01 1.02 -7.73
N ASN A 74 1.33 2.12 -8.40
CA ASN A 74 2.27 3.14 -7.91
C ASN A 74 1.66 4.52 -8.17
N ARG A 75 1.67 5.39 -7.16
CA ARG A 75 1.19 6.78 -7.31
C ARG A 75 2.05 7.74 -6.50
N MET A 76 2.16 8.95 -7.01
CA MET A 76 2.80 10.08 -6.35
C MET A 76 1.73 11.14 -6.14
N HIS A 77 1.71 11.75 -4.96
CA HIS A 77 0.78 12.82 -4.60
C HIS A 77 1.59 14.03 -4.13
N ASN A 78 1.27 15.20 -4.67
CA ASN A 78 1.68 16.47 -4.07
C ASN A 78 0.63 16.81 -3.02
N LEU A 79 1.06 16.97 -1.76
CA LEU A 79 0.15 17.21 -0.64
C LEU A 79 0.15 18.68 -0.24
N THR A 80 -0.94 19.12 0.38
CA THR A 80 -0.90 20.31 1.24
C THR A 80 -0.27 19.93 2.58
N GLU A 81 0.34 20.88 3.27
CA GLU A 81 0.87 20.67 4.63
C GLU A 81 -0.18 20.04 5.57
N LYS A 82 -1.43 20.53 5.52
CA LYS A 82 -2.53 19.96 6.30
C LYS A 82 -2.75 18.47 6.00
N ALA A 83 -2.83 18.10 4.72
CA ALA A 83 -3.04 16.70 4.33
C ALA A 83 -1.83 15.82 4.66
N TYR A 84 -0.61 16.38 4.60
CA TYR A 84 0.59 15.69 5.04
C TYR A 84 0.56 15.41 6.55
N ASN A 85 0.35 16.43 7.38
CA ASN A 85 0.34 16.29 8.85
C ASN A 85 -0.78 15.33 9.32
N GLU A 86 -1.93 15.35 8.64
CA GLU A 86 -3.06 14.45 8.89
C GLU A 86 -2.69 12.98 8.61
N ILE A 87 -2.03 12.69 7.49
CA ILE A 87 -1.58 11.33 7.15
C ILE A 87 -0.37 10.92 8.01
N GLU A 88 0.51 11.86 8.38
CA GLU A 88 1.65 11.62 9.27
C GLU A 88 1.15 11.16 10.65
N SER A 89 0.18 11.87 11.24
CA SER A 89 -0.47 11.46 12.50
C SER A 89 -1.11 10.08 12.41
N LEU A 90 -1.87 9.81 11.33
CA LEU A 90 -2.52 8.52 11.12
C LEU A 90 -1.54 7.34 10.95
N ILE A 91 -0.25 7.60 10.67
CA ILE A 91 0.78 6.56 10.61
C ILE A 91 1.58 6.49 11.92
N ASP A 92 1.86 7.63 12.58
CA ASP A 92 2.50 7.65 13.91
C ASP A 92 1.65 6.94 14.98
N ASP A 93 0.32 7.00 14.89
CA ASP A 93 -0.60 6.30 15.79
C ASP A 93 -0.59 4.75 15.59
N ILE A 94 0.08 4.24 14.54
CA ILE A 94 0.08 2.81 14.22
C ILE A 94 1.20 2.07 14.95
N SER A 95 0.82 1.17 15.85
CA SER A 95 1.75 0.24 16.50
C SER A 95 2.37 -0.73 15.48
N GLU A 96 3.71 -0.81 15.47
CA GLU A 96 4.45 -1.80 14.69
C GLU A 96 4.08 -3.24 15.07
N SER A 97 4.17 -4.13 14.08
CA SER A 97 4.02 -5.58 14.21
C SER A 97 4.95 -6.29 13.22
N ASP A 98 4.84 -7.60 13.00
CA ASP A 98 5.62 -8.27 11.94
C ASP A 98 5.06 -8.00 10.54
N GLU A 99 3.77 -7.71 10.45
CA GLU A 99 3.06 -7.30 9.24
C GLU A 99 3.27 -5.80 8.94
N VAL A 100 3.46 -4.96 9.96
CA VAL A 100 3.54 -3.49 9.82
C VAL A 100 4.83 -2.93 10.40
N LYS A 101 5.64 -2.27 9.56
CA LYS A 101 6.84 -1.53 9.98
C LYS A 101 6.73 -0.05 9.64
N VAL A 102 7.11 0.81 10.57
CA VAL A 102 7.10 2.28 10.45
C VAL A 102 8.51 2.80 10.75
N THR A 103 9.11 3.46 9.76
CA THR A 103 10.43 4.10 9.91
C THR A 103 10.30 5.59 9.64
N SER A 104 10.61 6.43 10.63
CA SER A 104 10.67 7.89 10.52
C SER A 104 12.12 8.40 10.56
N ASP A 105 12.37 9.49 9.84
CA ASP A 105 13.61 10.27 9.88
C ASP A 105 13.29 11.77 9.76
N GLU A 106 14.31 12.64 9.80
CA GLU A 106 14.10 14.10 9.69
C GLU A 106 13.38 14.52 8.39
N LYS A 107 13.52 13.72 7.33
CA LYS A 107 13.04 13.97 5.96
C LYS A 107 11.64 13.45 5.71
N GLY A 108 11.09 12.63 6.62
CA GLY A 108 9.71 12.17 6.60
C GLY A 108 9.57 10.77 7.18
N MET A 109 8.61 10.00 6.64
CA MET A 109 8.19 8.73 7.21
C MET A 109 7.90 7.69 6.12
N LYS A 110 8.14 6.43 6.44
CA LYS A 110 7.79 5.30 5.59
C LYS A 110 7.09 4.23 6.40
N MET A 111 5.86 3.93 6.00
CA MET A 111 5.13 2.74 6.40
C MET A 111 5.36 1.63 5.36
N THR A 112 5.50 0.39 5.83
CA THR A 112 5.45 -0.83 5.01
C THR A 112 4.52 -1.83 5.66
N ILE A 113 3.57 -2.35 4.90
CA ILE A 113 2.62 -3.38 5.32
C ILE A 113 2.84 -4.60 4.43
N MET A 114 2.83 -5.80 5.01
CA MET A 114 2.95 -7.07 4.31
C MET A 114 2.00 -8.10 4.91
N SER A 115 1.03 -8.55 4.13
CA SER A 115 0.20 -9.71 4.41
C SER A 115 0.72 -10.94 3.65
N ARG A 116 0.33 -12.14 4.12
CA ARG A 116 0.71 -13.42 3.49
C ARG A 116 -0.50 -14.26 3.04
N SER A 117 -1.71 -13.76 3.26
CA SER A 117 -2.98 -14.35 2.80
C SER A 117 -4.01 -13.26 2.48
N ASN A 118 -5.10 -13.61 1.79
CA ASN A 118 -6.24 -12.71 1.60
C ASN A 118 -6.87 -12.31 2.94
N ALA A 119 -6.99 -13.23 3.90
CA ALA A 119 -7.58 -12.97 5.21
C ALA A 119 -6.78 -11.93 6.02
N ASP A 120 -5.45 -12.08 6.09
CA ASP A 120 -4.58 -11.08 6.73
C ASP A 120 -4.72 -9.72 6.05
N THR A 121 -4.82 -9.72 4.72
CA THR A 121 -4.99 -8.49 3.93
C THR A 121 -6.29 -7.77 4.30
N ILE A 122 -7.41 -8.49 4.39
CA ILE A 122 -8.71 -7.94 4.77
C ILE A 122 -8.67 -7.40 6.21
N ASN A 123 -8.11 -8.16 7.16
CA ASN A 123 -7.94 -7.72 8.55
C ASN A 123 -7.09 -6.43 8.65
N LEU A 124 -6.05 -6.29 7.84
CA LEU A 124 -5.24 -5.07 7.76
C LEU A 124 -6.01 -3.90 7.13
N PHE A 125 -6.89 -4.15 6.15
CA PHE A 125 -7.80 -3.15 5.59
C PHE A 125 -8.81 -2.63 6.61
N GLU A 126 -9.28 -3.47 7.53
CA GLU A 126 -10.17 -3.06 8.62
C GLU A 126 -9.40 -2.32 9.72
N LYS A 127 -8.26 -2.84 10.16
CA LYS A 127 -7.41 -2.21 11.19
C LYS A 127 -6.89 -0.82 10.81
N HIS A 128 -6.68 -0.58 9.51
CA HIS A 128 -6.13 0.68 8.99
C HIS A 128 -7.09 1.39 8.01
N GLN A 129 -8.40 1.16 8.18
CA GLN A 129 -9.44 1.67 7.28
C GLN A 129 -9.36 3.19 7.09
N GLU A 130 -9.27 3.97 8.16
CA GLU A 130 -9.25 5.44 8.10
C GLU A 130 -8.08 5.97 7.26
N LEU A 131 -6.86 5.44 7.48
CA LEU A 131 -5.69 5.77 6.67
C LEU A 131 -5.93 5.44 5.19
N PHE A 132 -6.39 4.23 4.88
CA PHE A 132 -6.60 3.80 3.50
C PHE A 132 -7.71 4.56 2.78
N GLU A 133 -8.82 4.85 3.46
CA GLU A 133 -9.90 5.69 2.92
C GLU A 133 -9.43 7.14 2.71
N ARG A 134 -8.60 7.67 3.63
CA ARG A 134 -8.05 9.01 3.49
C ARG A 134 -7.11 9.14 2.30
N LEU A 135 -6.24 8.15 2.10
CA LEU A 135 -5.34 8.04 0.94
C LEU A 135 -6.11 7.88 -0.37
N ASP A 136 -7.14 7.04 -0.41
CA ASP A 136 -8.02 6.89 -1.57
C ASP A 136 -8.93 8.12 -1.79
N GLY A 137 -9.10 8.96 -0.78
CA GLY A 137 -9.77 10.26 -0.82
C GLY A 137 -8.91 11.41 -1.37
N LEU A 138 -7.62 11.19 -1.63
CA LEU A 138 -6.75 12.13 -2.37
C LEU A 138 -6.92 12.04 -3.89
N ILE A 139 -7.94 11.32 -4.36
CA ILE A 139 -8.21 10.95 -5.75
C ILE A 139 -9.68 11.28 -6.04
N CYS A 140 -9.95 12.12 -7.04
CA CYS A 140 -11.27 12.76 -7.31
C CYS A 140 -11.84 12.55 -8.82
#